data_AF-A0A963PCT4-F1
#
_entry.id   AF-A0A963PCT4-F1
#
_cell.length_a   1.000
_cell.length_b   1.000
_cell.length_c   1.000
_cell.angle_alpha   90.00
_cell.angle_beta   90.00
_cell.angle_gamma   90.00
#
_symmetry.space_group_name_H-M   'P 1'
#
loop_
_entity.id
_entity.type
_entity.pdbx_description
1 polymer ?
#
loop_
_entity_poly.entity_id
_entity_poly.type
_entity_poly.pdbx_seq_one_letter_code
_entity_poly.pdbx_strand_id
1 'polypeptide(L)'
;FASVIDEREAEGQTMQFELVSIRKAELFAAHLVDGHVARVTVRFVSEQINLLKDQDGTIIDGDPAQIDELTDLWTFERDTRSSDPNWGLVETRAP
;
A
#
# COMPACT_ATOMS: atom_id res chain seq x y z
N PHE A 1 11.10 -4.43 14.25
CA PHE A 1 10.09 -3.56 13.61
C PHE A 1 9.68 -2.44 14.56
N ALA A 2 9.00 -2.69 15.69
CA ALA A 2 8.63 -1.64 16.67
C ALA A 2 9.84 -0.83 17.18
N SER A 3 10.93 -1.50 17.57
CA SER A 3 12.13 -0.82 18.07
C SER A 3 12.77 0.17 17.10
N VAL A 4 12.67 -0.09 15.79
CA VAL A 4 13.22 0.80 14.74
C VAL A 4 12.31 2.02 14.53
N ILE A 5 11.01 1.85 14.76
CA ILE A 5 10.04 2.95 14.74
C ILE A 5 10.25 3.84 15.96
N ASP A 6 10.41 3.23 17.14
CA ASP A 6 10.67 3.94 18.40
C ASP A 6 11.99 4.72 18.36
N GLU A 7 13.04 4.17 17.75
CA GLU A 7 14.33 4.86 17.56
C GLU A 7 14.19 6.10 16.65
N ARG A 8 13.46 5.96 15.55
CA ARG A 8 13.20 7.09 14.62
C ARG A 8 12.36 8.17 15.26
N GLU A 9 11.34 7.80 16.04
CA GLU A 9 10.54 8.77 16.82
C GLU A 9 11.39 9.48 17.87
N ALA A 10 12.28 8.77 18.56
CA ALA A 10 13.19 9.36 19.54
C ALA A 10 14.21 10.31 18.89
N GLU A 11 14.61 10.05 17.64
CA GLU A 11 15.46 10.93 16.84
C GLU A 11 14.66 12.06 16.14
N GLY A 12 13.33 12.05 16.28
CA GLY A 12 12.41 13.01 15.64
C GLY A 12 12.42 12.94 14.11
N GLN A 13 12.81 11.79 13.56
CA GLN A 13 12.83 11.54 12.13
C GLN A 13 11.44 11.22 11.63
N THR A 14 11.09 11.75 10.45
CA THR A 14 9.81 11.52 9.80
C THR A 14 10.03 10.78 8.48
N MET A 15 9.34 9.65 8.31
CA MET A 15 9.25 8.98 7.02
C MET A 15 8.14 9.63 6.19
N GLN A 16 8.50 10.17 5.04
CA GLN A 16 7.56 10.70 4.05
C GLN A 16 7.40 9.71 2.91
N PHE A 17 6.14 9.38 2.64
CA PHE A 17 5.71 8.58 1.52
C PHE A 17 4.89 9.45 0.57
N GLU A 18 5.24 9.44 -0.71
CA GLU A 18 4.46 10.10 -1.76
C GLU A 18 4.13 9.10 -2.87
N LEU A 19 2.83 8.87 -3.10
CA LEU A 19 2.36 8.08 -4.24
C LEU A 19 2.32 8.98 -5.48
N VAL A 20 3.23 8.74 -6.42
CA VAL A 20 3.36 9.53 -7.65
C VAL A 20 2.30 9.12 -8.66
N SER A 21 2.19 7.82 -8.95
CA SER A 21 1.21 7.31 -9.90
C SER A 21 0.88 5.83 -9.68
N ILE A 22 -0.31 5.40 -10.12
CA ILE A 22 -0.61 3.97 -10.30
C ILE A 22 -0.42 3.68 -11.79
N ARG A 23 0.63 2.91 -12.12
CA ARG A 23 0.96 2.51 -13.48
C ARG A 23 0.03 1.43 -14.00
N LYS A 24 -0.38 0.51 -13.14
CA LYS A 24 -1.17 -0.65 -13.55
C LYS A 24 -2.09 -1.13 -12.43
N ALA A 25 -3.27 -1.59 -12.82
CA ALA A 25 -4.21 -2.30 -11.97
C ALA A 25 -4.78 -3.47 -12.76
N GLU A 26 -4.45 -4.70 -12.36
CA GLU A 26 -4.86 -5.91 -13.08
C GLU A 26 -5.49 -6.94 -12.16
N LEU A 27 -6.50 -7.65 -12.67
CA LEU A 27 -7.05 -8.79 -11.97
C LEU A 27 -5.98 -9.87 -11.84
N PHE A 28 -5.62 -10.20 -10.59
CA PHE A 28 -4.66 -11.25 -10.29
C PHE A 28 -5.35 -12.57 -9.97
N ALA A 29 -6.42 -12.53 -9.18
CA ALA A 29 -7.23 -13.68 -8.84
C ALA A 29 -8.67 -13.29 -8.52
N ALA A 30 -9.60 -14.20 -8.75
CA ALA A 30 -10.99 -14.06 -8.29
C ALA A 30 -11.53 -15.42 -7.87
N HIS A 31 -12.23 -15.46 -6.73
CA HIS A 31 -12.89 -16.67 -6.24
C HIS A 31 -14.11 -16.33 -5.38
N LEU A 32 -14.98 -17.31 -5.18
CA LEU A 32 -16.17 -17.19 -4.36
C LEU A 32 -15.99 -18.01 -3.08
N VAL A 33 -16.14 -17.36 -1.93
CA VAL A 33 -16.10 -17.97 -0.60
C VAL A 33 -17.54 -18.19 -0.13
N ASP A 34 -17.81 -19.36 0.45
CA ASP A 34 -19.12 -19.77 0.97
C ASP A 34 -20.29 -19.61 -0.02
N GLY A 35 -19.99 -19.58 -1.33
CA GLY A 35 -20.97 -19.45 -2.40
C GLY A 35 -21.59 -18.06 -2.56
N HIS A 36 -21.14 -17.04 -1.83
CA HIS A 36 -21.73 -15.70 -1.93
C HIS A 36 -20.76 -14.53 -1.68
N VAL A 37 -19.63 -14.74 -1.01
CA VAL A 37 -18.62 -13.70 -0.80
C VAL A 37 -17.62 -13.74 -1.95
N ALA A 38 -17.69 -12.76 -2.85
CA ALA A 38 -16.71 -12.63 -3.92
C ALA A 38 -15.42 -12.04 -3.36
N ARG A 39 -14.29 -12.71 -3.60
CA ARG A 39 -12.95 -12.20 -3.31
C ARG A 39 -12.20 -11.96 -4.61
N VAL A 40 -11.69 -10.75 -4.75
CA VAL A 40 -10.99 -10.27 -5.94
C VAL A 40 -9.65 -9.71 -5.51
N THR A 41 -8.57 -10.34 -5.96
CA THR A 41 -7.21 -9.85 -5.77
C THR A 41 -6.80 -9.04 -6.98
N VAL A 42 -6.41 -7.79 -6.77
CA VAL A 42 -5.89 -6.88 -7.80
C VAL A 42 -4.41 -6.69 -7.56
N ARG A 43 -3.63 -6.79 -8.65
CA ARG A 43 -2.23 -6.38 -8.67
C ARG A 43 -2.15 -4.92 -9.06
N PHE A 44 -1.61 -4.11 -8.16
CA PHE A 44 -1.24 -2.74 -8.41
C PHE A 44 0.25 -2.64 -8.69
N VAL A 45 0.62 -1.84 -9.68
CA VAL A 45 1.99 -1.38 -9.89
C VAL A 45 1.94 0.13 -9.70
N SER A 46 2.60 0.62 -8.67
CA SER A 46 2.64 2.03 -8.31
C SER A 46 4.06 2.58 -8.34
N GLU A 47 4.15 3.87 -8.59
CA GLU A 47 5.35 4.65 -8.45
C GLU A 47 5.25 5.51 -7.21
N GLN A 48 6.31 5.49 -6.41
CA GLN A 48 6.35 6.19 -5.13
C GLN A 48 7.73 6.79 -4.89
N ILE A 49 7.76 7.80 -4.03
CA ILE A 49 9.00 8.40 -3.51
C ILE A 49 9.00 8.21 -2.01
N ASN A 50 10.11 7.67 -1.49
CA ASN A 50 10.32 7.44 -0.06
C ASN A 50 11.47 8.32 0.43
N LEU A 51 11.20 9.17 1.40
CA LEU A 51 12.20 10.06 2.00
C LEU A 51 12.18 9.89 3.52
N LEU A 52 13.36 9.90 4.12
CA LEU A 52 13.50 10.10 5.56
C LEU A 52 13.95 11.54 5.79
N LYS A 53 13.25 12.25 6.65
CA LYS A 53 13.58 13.62 7.04
C LYS A 53 13.92 13.70 8.52
N ASP A 54 14.82 14.59 8.89
CA ASP A 54 15.05 14.97 10.27
C ASP A 54 14.01 15.97 10.78
N GLN A 55 14.18 16.42 12.03
CA GLN A 55 13.27 17.37 12.70
C GLN A 55 13.21 18.75 12.01
N ASP A 56 14.28 19.14 11.31
CA ASP A 56 14.36 20.41 10.58
C ASP A 56 13.78 20.30 9.16
N GLY A 57 13.31 19.10 8.77
CA GLY A 57 12.75 18.80 7.46
C GLY A 57 13.79 18.51 6.39
N THR A 58 15.07 18.36 6.77
CA THR A 58 16.17 18.02 5.87
C THR A 58 16.07 16.54 5.49
N ILE A 59 16.22 16.23 4.21
CA ILE A 59 16.28 14.85 3.73
C ILE A 59 17.59 14.23 4.19
N ILE A 60 17.52 13.18 4.99
CA ILE A 60 18.66 12.44 5.52
C ILE A 60 18.81 11.06 4.87
N ASP A 61 17.76 10.56 4.23
CA ASP A 61 17.78 9.34 3.43
C ASP A 61 16.73 9.40 2.30
N GLY A 62 17.01 8.71 1.18
CA GLY A 62 16.23 8.75 -0.06
C GLY A 62 16.59 9.91 -1.00
N ASP A 63 16.05 9.84 -2.22
CA ASP A 63 16.24 10.86 -3.27
C ASP A 63 14.87 11.31 -3.80
N PRO A 64 14.53 12.62 -3.74
CA PRO A 64 13.25 13.13 -4.23
C PRO A 64 13.07 13.01 -5.75
N ALA A 65 14.15 12.78 -6.51
CA ALA A 65 14.10 12.52 -7.94
C ALA A 65 14.05 11.02 -8.28
N GLN A 66 14.32 10.14 -7.30
CA GLN A 66 14.24 8.70 -7.49
C GLN A 66 12.79 8.24 -7.32
N ILE A 67 12.26 7.66 -8.38
CA ILE A 67 10.94 7.04 -8.39
C ILE A 67 11.14 5.53 -8.24
N ASP A 68 10.59 4.97 -7.17
CA ASP A 68 10.59 3.53 -6.94
C ASP A 68 9.29 2.92 -7.48
N GLU A 69 9.40 1.79 -8.17
CA GLU A 69 8.24 0.99 -8.57
C GLU A 69 7.95 -0.06 -7.50
N LEU A 70 6.73 -0.06 -6.96
CA LEU A 70 6.24 -1.05 -6.02
C LEU A 70 5.10 -1.85 -6.65
N THR A 71 5.15 -3.17 -6.48
CA THR A 71 4.03 -4.05 -6.82
C THR A 71 3.31 -4.44 -5.54
N ASP A 72 2.00 -4.23 -5.49
CA ASP A 72 1.15 -4.64 -4.38
C ASP A 72 0.04 -5.57 -4.84
N LEU A 73 -0.34 -6.51 -3.99
CA LEU A 73 -1.51 -7.36 -4.17
C LEU A 73 -2.54 -7.04 -3.08
N TRP A 74 -3.68 -6.50 -3.50
CA TRP A 74 -4.77 -6.16 -2.59
C TRP A 74 -5.97 -7.07 -2.87
N THR A 75 -6.44 -7.77 -1.84
CA THR A 75 -7.65 -8.60 -1.94
C THR A 75 -8.83 -7.84 -1.36
N PHE A 76 -9.82 -7.62 -2.21
CA PHE A 76 -11.09 -7.03 -1.87
C PHE A 76 -12.15 -8.11 -1.74
N GLU A 77 -13.12 -7.91 -0.86
CA GLU A 77 -14.28 -8.78 -0.76
C GLU A 77 -15.61 -8.03 -0.74
N ARG A 78 -16.64 -8.70 -1.25
CA ARG A 78 -18.01 -8.23 -1.18
C ARG A 78 -18.99 -9.41 -1.15
N ASP A 79 -20.00 -9.34 -0.28
CA ASP A 79 -21.16 -10.24 -0.39
C ASP A 79 -21.96 -9.85 -1.64
N THR A 80 -22.03 -10.78 -2.60
CA THR A 80 -22.72 -10.58 -3.89
C THR A 80 -24.24 -10.43 -3.75
N ARG A 81 -24.81 -10.83 -2.62
CA ARG A 81 -26.24 -10.67 -2.29
C ARG A 81 -26.52 -9.30 -1.65
N SER A 82 -25.49 -8.61 -1.17
CA SER A 82 -25.63 -7.29 -0.59
C SER A 82 -26.03 -6.28 -1.66
N SER A 83 -26.96 -5.39 -1.30
CA SER A 83 -27.30 -4.20 -2.09
C SER A 83 -26.24 -3.10 -1.94
N ASP A 84 -25.39 -3.17 -0.92
CA ASP A 84 -24.27 -2.25 -0.76
C ASP A 84 -23.22 -2.53 -1.85
N PRO A 85 -22.91 -1.57 -2.73
CA PRO A 85 -21.95 -1.77 -3.80
C PRO A 85 -20.49 -1.83 -3.31
N ASN A 86 -20.22 -1.42 -2.06
CA ASN A 86 -18.87 -1.24 -1.54
C ASN A 86 -18.11 -2.56 -1.38
N TRP A 87 -16.81 -2.51 -1.66
CA TRP A 87 -15.89 -3.61 -1.47
C TRP A 87 -14.99 -3.32 -0.27
N GLY A 88 -14.85 -4.29 0.64
CA GLY A 88 -13.94 -4.20 1.78
C GLY A 88 -12.55 -4.69 1.39
N LEU A 89 -11.50 -3.96 1.80
CA LEU A 89 -10.12 -4.43 1.70
C LEU A 89 -9.84 -5.39 2.85
N VAL A 90 -9.49 -6.64 2.54
CA VAL A 90 -9.28 -7.70 3.55
C VAL A 90 -7.87 -8.28 3.58
N GLU A 91 -7.07 -8.03 2.56
CA GLU A 91 -5.66 -8.42 2.53
C GLU A 91 -4.84 -7.43 1.71
N THR A 92 -3.63 -7.12 2.19
CA THR A 92 -2.59 -6.39 1.44
C THR A 92 -1.28 -7.14 1.59
N ARG A 93 -0.55 -7.36 0.49
CA ARG A 93 0.82 -7.90 0.54
C ARG A 93 1.70 -7.32 -0.56
N ALA A 94 2.94 -7.03 -0.21
CA ALA A 94 4.02 -6.78 -1.16
C ALA A 94 4.77 -8.12 -1.40
N PRO A 95 5.01 -8.51 -2.66
CA PRO A 95 5.75 -9.72 -3.02
C PRO A 95 7.26 -9.62 -2.78
#